data_AF-A0A349KZT9-F1
#
_entry.id   AF-A0A349KZT9-F1
#
_cell.length_a   1.000
_cell.length_b   1.000
_cell.length_c   1.000
_cell.angle_alpha   90.00
_cell.angle_beta   90.00
_cell.angle_gamma   90.00
#
_symmetry.space_group_name_H-M   'P 1'
#
loop_
_entity.id
_entity.type
_entity.pdbx_description
1 polymer ?
#
loop_
_entity_poly.entity_id
_entity_poly.type
_entity_poly.pdbx_seq_one_letter_code
_entity_poly.pdbx_strand_id
1 'polypeptide(L)' 'GDLNWDGLPFTQEQFDTITSIDKAAWTDELKLHTELFERLEYHLPQELAASKAQLEKRLAE' A
#
# COMPACT_ATOMS: atom_id res chain seq x y z
N GLY A 1 15.20 -7.72 -17.09
CA GLY A 1 14.21 -8.33 -16.18
C GLY A 1 14.95 -8.67 -14.91
N ASP A 2 14.47 -8.22 -13.77
CA ASP A 2 15.13 -8.40 -12.46
C ASP A 2 14.99 -9.85 -11.93
N LEU A 3 14.13 -10.65 -12.55
CA LEU A 3 13.81 -12.03 -12.16
C LEU A 3 13.92 -12.99 -13.35
N ASN A 4 14.44 -14.20 -13.10
CA ASN A 4 14.46 -15.32 -14.03
C ASN A 4 13.23 -16.21 -13.79
N TRP A 5 12.47 -16.50 -14.85
CA TRP A 5 11.20 -17.24 -14.81
C TRP A 5 11.33 -18.68 -15.35
N ASP A 6 12.49 -19.05 -15.91
CA ASP A 6 12.68 -20.37 -16.52
C ASP A 6 12.60 -21.50 -15.48
N GLY A 7 11.77 -22.50 -15.76
CA GLY A 7 11.60 -23.69 -14.91
C GLY A 7 10.63 -23.52 -13.75
N LEU A 8 10.01 -22.35 -13.57
CA LEU A 8 8.96 -22.14 -12.58
C LEU A 8 7.57 -22.45 -13.18
N PRO A 9 6.67 -23.13 -12.44
CA PRO A 9 5.26 -23.25 -12.83
C PRO A 9 4.47 -21.95 -12.58
N PHE A 10 5.17 -20.82 -12.41
CA PHE A 10 4.63 -19.52 -12.00
C PHE A 10 5.02 -18.48 -13.05
N THR A 11 4.03 -17.89 -13.70
CA THR A 11 4.26 -16.96 -14.81
C THR A 11 4.51 -15.54 -14.31
N GLN A 12 5.18 -14.74 -15.14
CA GLN A 12 5.33 -13.31 -14.89
C GLN A 12 3.96 -12.61 -14.75
N GLU A 13 2.95 -13.00 -15.53
CA GLU A 13 1.60 -12.42 -15.44
C GLU A 13 0.93 -12.73 -14.09
N GLN A 14 1.16 -13.93 -13.54
CA GLN A 14 0.69 -14.29 -12.20
C GLN A 14 1.41 -13.47 -11.13
N PHE A 15 2.71 -13.24 -11.29
CA PHE A 15 3.48 -12.33 -10.43
C PHE A 15 2.94 -10.90 -10.50
N ASP A 16 2.76 -10.37 -11.70
CA ASP A 16 2.28 -9.01 -11.92
C ASP A 16 0.87 -8.84 -11.31
N THR A 17 0.03 -9.87 -11.39
CA THR A 17 -1.29 -9.86 -10.76
C THR A 17 -1.21 -9.76 -9.24
N ILE A 18 -0.41 -10.61 -8.58
CA ILE A 18 -0.34 -10.63 -7.10
C ILE A 18 0.48 -9.48 -6.50
N THR A 19 1.39 -8.90 -7.29
CA THR A 19 2.23 -7.77 -6.87
C THR A 19 1.66 -6.43 -7.33
N SER A 20 0.58 -6.43 -8.12
CA SER A 20 -0.11 -5.22 -8.51
C SER A 20 -0.63 -4.48 -7.28
N ILE A 21 -0.40 -3.18 -7.26
CA ILE A 21 -0.94 -2.29 -6.24
C ILE A 21 -2.18 -1.64 -6.85
N ASP A 22 -3.36 -2.07 -6.39
CA ASP A 22 -4.62 -1.41 -6.73
C ASP A 22 -4.74 -0.09 -5.94
N LYS A 23 -4.40 1.03 -6.58
CA LYS A 23 -4.45 2.36 -5.98
C LYS A 23 -5.85 2.74 -5.47
N ALA A 24 -6.91 2.26 -6.13
CA ALA A 24 -8.28 2.56 -5.72
C ALA A 24 -8.61 1.82 -4.42
N ALA A 25 -8.30 0.52 -4.36
CA ALA A 25 -8.45 -0.28 -3.15
C ALA A 25 -7.65 0.30 -1.97
N TRP A 26 -6.41 0.74 -2.20
CA TRP A 26 -5.59 1.38 -1.18
C TRP A 26 -6.11 2.74 -0.70
N THR A 27 -6.73 3.52 -1.60
CA THR A 27 -7.34 4.80 -1.22
C THR A 27 -8.54 4.61 -0.30
N ASP A 28 -9.36 3.58 -0.56
CA ASP A 28 -10.49 3.26 0.31
C ASP A 28 -10.04 2.65 1.64
N GLU A 29 -9.01 1.79 1.62
CA GLU A 29 -8.39 1.29 2.85
C GLU A 29 -7.86 2.44 3.73
N LEU A 30 -7.16 3.43 3.15
CA LEU A 30 -6.67 4.58 3.92
C LEU A 30 -7.78 5.42 4.56
N LYS A 31 -8.96 5.51 3.93
CA LYS A 31 -10.13 6.13 4.55
C LYS A 31 -10.57 5.33 5.77
N LEU A 32 -10.65 4.01 5.67
CA LEU A 32 -10.99 3.14 6.81
C LEU A 32 -10.00 3.32 7.99
N HIS A 33 -8.72 3.49 7.68
CA HIS A 33 -7.69 3.71 8.70
C HIS A 33 -7.76 5.10 9.33
N THR A 34 -8.49 6.06 8.76
CA THR A 34 -8.62 7.41 9.33
C THR A 34 -9.29 7.38 10.70
N GLU A 35 -10.34 6.57 10.88
CA GLU A 35 -11.01 6.40 12.17
C GLU A 35 -10.05 5.89 13.26
N LEU A 36 -9.16 4.95 12.92
CA LEU A 36 -8.17 4.42 13.86
C LEU A 36 -7.15 5.49 14.27
N PHE A 37 -6.69 6.30 13.32
CA PHE A 37 -5.74 7.39 13.59
C PHE A 37 -6.36 8.46 14.50
N GLU A 38 -7.63 8.83 14.26
CA GLU A 38 -8.36 9.76 15.11
C GLU A 38 -8.50 9.23 16.54
N ARG A 39 -8.84 7.94 16.70
CA ARG A 39 -8.97 7.31 18.03
C ARG A 39 -7.65 7.26 18.81
N LEU A 40 -6.52 7.22 18.13
CA LEU A 40 -5.19 7.12 18.73
C LEU A 40 -4.44 8.46 18.82
N GLU A 41 -5.05 9.57 18.36
CA GLU A 41 -4.41 10.88 18.19
C GLU A 41 -3.62 11.35 19.43
N TYR A 42 -4.19 11.15 20.63
CA TYR A 42 -3.60 11.64 21.88
C TYR A 42 -2.17 11.11 22.17
N HIS A 43 -1.80 9.95 21.62
CA HIS A 43 -0.47 9.34 21.79
C HIS A 43 0.12 8.82 20.47
N LEU A 44 -0.41 9.26 19.33
CA LEU A 44 0.07 8.79 18.04
C LEU A 44 1.46 9.39 17.77
N PRO A 45 2.50 8.57 17.53
CA PRO A 45 3.79 9.06 17.07
C PRO A 45 3.65 9.89 15.79
N GLN A 46 4.32 11.04 15.75
CA GLN A 46 4.27 11.95 14.61
C GLN A 46 4.74 11.27 13.31
N GLU A 47 5.64 10.29 13.41
CA GLU A 47 6.15 9.48 12.32
C GLU A 47 5.05 8.66 11.63
N LEU A 48 4.05 8.17 12.37
CA LEU A 48 2.93 7.44 11.79
C LEU A 48 2.01 8.37 10.99
N ALA A 49 1.71 9.55 11.53
CA ALA A 49 0.93 10.56 10.81
C ALA A 49 1.65 11.03 9.54
N ALA A 50 2.97 11.25 9.62
CA ALA A 50 3.79 11.60 8.48
C ALA A 50 3.84 10.49 7.41
N SER A 51 3.92 9.23 7.84
CA SER A 51 3.92 8.07 6.93
C SER A 51 2.59 7.94 6.19
N LYS A 52 1.46 8.13 6.89
CA LYS A 52 0.12 8.16 6.28
C LYS A 52 0.04 9.23 5.19
N ALA A 53 0.45 10.46 5.50
CA ALA A 53 0.41 11.57 4.54
C ALA A 53 1.32 11.33 3.32
N GLN A 54 2.49 10.71 3.51
CA GLN A 54 3.37 10.33 2.39
C GLN A 54 2.74 9.24 1.53
N LEU A 55 2.06 8.27 2.13
CA LEU A 55 1.37 7.20 1.41
C LEU A 55 0.20 7.75 0.59
N GLU A 56 -0.61 8.65 1.17
CA GLU A 56 -1.69 9.35 0.48
C GLU A 56 -1.18 10.11 -0.75
N LYS A 57 -0.06 10.82 -0.61
CA LYS A 57 0.57 11.53 -1.73
C LYS A 57 0.98 10.57 -2.85
N ARG A 58 1.63 9.46 -2.52
CA ARG A 58 2.11 8.45 -3.51
C ARG A 58 0.97 7.72 -4.21
N LEU A 59 -0.19 7.61 -3.58
CA LEU A 59 -1.38 6.99 -4.18
C LEU A 59 -2.14 7.97 -5.08
N ALA A 60 -1.99 9.28 -4.88
CA ALA A 60 -2.58 10.32 -5.70
C ALA A 60 -1.75 10.70 -6.96
N GLU A 61 -0.47 10.30 -7.01
CA GLU A 61 0.39 10.34 -8.21
C GLU A 61 0.03 9.25 -9.21
#